data_AF-A0A4V1N333-F1
#
_entry.id   AF-A0A4V1N333-F1
#
_cell.length_a   1.000
_cell.length_b   1.000
_cell.length_c   1.000
_cell.angle_alpha   90.00
_cell.angle_beta   90.00
_cell.angle_gamma   90.00
#
_symmetry.space_group_name_H-M   'P 1'
#
loop_
_entity.id
_entity.type
_entity.pdbx_description
1 polymer ?
#
loop_
_entity_poly.entity_id
_entity_poly.type
_entity_poly.pdbx_seq_one_letter_code
_entity_poly.pdbx_strand_id
1 'polypeptide(L)'
;MALKYTKENIALGFYILYFLTAGICFELFPGDTENPNMGIALMYLFIPISLVYFMVHLVKQLFGKGNYTKCILIHGVAWVALFVLLFAFSSAKK
;
A
#
# COMPACT_ATOMS: atom_id res chain seq x y z
N MET A 1 0.46 30.28 4.46
CA MET A 1 1.27 29.33 5.26
C MET A 1 1.30 28.00 4.51
N ALA A 2 2.45 27.59 3.97
CA ALA A 2 2.54 26.31 3.26
C ALA A 2 2.48 25.15 4.28
N LEU A 3 1.54 24.22 4.10
CA LEU A 3 1.43 23.01 4.91
C LEU A 3 2.69 22.16 4.70
N LYS A 4 3.57 22.10 5.71
CA LYS A 4 4.76 21.24 5.69
C LYS A 4 4.36 19.85 6.16
N TYR A 5 4.10 18.95 5.22
CA TYR A 5 3.80 17.55 5.53
C TYR A 5 5.03 16.83 6.10
N THR A 6 4.81 16.03 7.14
CA THR A 6 5.84 15.13 7.66
C THR A 6 5.98 13.92 6.75
N LYS A 7 7.14 13.25 6.82
CA LYS A 7 7.39 12.01 6.08
C LYS A 7 6.42 10.89 6.47
N GLU A 8 5.97 10.87 7.72
CA GLU A 8 4.94 9.94 8.21
C GLU A 8 3.58 10.22 7.56
N ASN A 9 3.19 11.50 7.43
CA ASN A 9 1.95 11.88 6.77
C ASN A 9 1.97 11.53 5.27
N ILE A 10 3.12 11.70 4.62
CA ILE A 10 3.30 11.31 3.21
C ILE A 10 3.22 9.79 3.06
N ALA A 11 3.85 9.02 3.96
CA ALA A 11 3.75 7.57 3.96
C ALA A 11 2.30 7.10 4.15
N LEU A 12 1.59 7.61 5.16
CA LEU A 12 0.18 7.32 5.38
C LEU A 12 -0.68 7.69 4.17
N GLY A 13 -0.49 8.89 3.63
CA GLY A 13 -1.22 9.37 2.47
C GLY A 13 -1.06 8.46 1.26
N PHE A 14 0.17 8.00 0.98
CA PHE A 14 0.43 7.02 -0.08
C PHE A 14 -0.40 5.75 0.09
N TYR A 15 -0.37 5.13 1.29
CA TYR A 15 -1.11 3.89 1.56
C TYR A 15 -2.63 4.07 1.48
N ILE A 16 -3.15 5.12 2.12
CA ILE A 16 -4.59 5.41 2.15
C ILE A 16 -5.11 5.66 0.74
N LEU A 17 -4.44 6.53 -0.03
CA LEU A 17 -4.85 6.83 -1.39
C LEU A 17 -4.78 5.60 -2.28
N TYR A 18 -3.73 4.78 -2.16
CA TYR A 18 -3.62 3.56 -2.95
C TYR A 18 -4.75 2.57 -2.65
N PHE A 19 -5.04 2.31 -1.37
CA PHE A 19 -6.13 1.40 -1.01
C PHE A 19 -7.50 1.93 -1.40
N LEU A 20 -7.74 3.24 -1.27
CA LEU A 20 -8.98 3.86 -1.75
C LEU A 20 -9.11 3.71 -3.27
N THR A 21 -8.06 3.99 -4.03
CA THR A 21 -8.08 3.80 -5.49
C THR A 21 -8.30 2.33 -5.86
N ALA A 22 -7.64 1.39 -5.18
CA ALA A 22 -7.86 -0.04 -5.41
C ALA A 22 -9.31 -0.45 -5.10
N GLY A 23 -9.89 0.04 -4.00
CA GLY A 23 -11.30 -0.20 -3.65
C GLY A 23 -12.28 0.39 -4.66
N ILE A 24 -12.06 1.63 -5.10
CA ILE A 24 -12.87 2.25 -6.16
C ILE A 24 -12.77 1.45 -7.46
N CYS A 25 -11.56 1.02 -7.85
CA CYS A 25 -11.36 0.21 -9.04
C CYS A 25 -11.97 -1.18 -8.92
N PHE A 26 -12.09 -1.71 -7.70
CA PHE A 26 -12.77 -2.98 -7.45
C PHE A 26 -14.24 -2.89 -7.82
N GLU A 27 -14.93 -1.82 -7.40
CA GLU A 27 -16.35 -1.61 -7.69
C GLU A 27 -16.61 -1.21 -9.15
N LEU A 28 -15.77 -0.33 -9.71
CA LEU A 28 -16.02 0.25 -11.04
C LEU A 28 -15.56 -0.63 -12.21
N PHE A 29 -14.56 -1.49 -12.00
CA PHE A 29 -13.95 -2.30 -13.05
C PHE A 29 -13.93 -3.78 -12.66
N PRO A 30 -15.10 -4.47 -12.72
CA PRO A 30 -15.20 -5.89 -12.43
C PRO A 30 -14.32 -6.71 -13.38
N GLY A 31 -13.76 -7.80 -12.85
CA GLY A 31 -13.04 -8.79 -13.68
C GLY A 31 -14.01 -9.77 -14.32
N ASP A 32 -13.47 -10.69 -15.12
CA ASP A 32 -14.21 -11.77 -15.75
C ASP A 32 -13.56 -13.14 -15.41
N THR A 33 -13.91 -14.18 -16.16
CA THR A 33 -13.38 -15.54 -15.94
C THR A 33 -11.89 -15.66 -16.25
N GLU A 34 -11.34 -14.80 -17.10
CA GLU A 34 -9.96 -14.85 -17.59
C GLU A 34 -9.10 -13.72 -16.99
N ASN A 35 -9.73 -12.59 -16.63
CA ASN A 35 -9.06 -11.38 -16.18
C ASN A 35 -9.39 -11.05 -14.72
N PRO A 36 -8.38 -10.77 -13.88
CA PRO A 36 -8.62 -10.32 -12.52
C PRO A 36 -9.31 -8.95 -12.52
N ASN A 37 -10.17 -8.73 -11.52
CA ASN A 37 -10.72 -7.43 -11.21
C ASN A 37 -9.61 -6.38 -11.04
N MET A 38 -9.82 -5.16 -11.54
CA MET A 38 -8.76 -4.15 -11.58
C MET A 38 -8.31 -3.71 -10.19
N GLY A 39 -9.21 -3.66 -9.21
CA GLY A 39 -8.85 -3.43 -7.81
C GLY A 39 -7.91 -4.49 -7.26
N ILE A 40 -8.16 -5.77 -7.56
CA ILE A 40 -7.28 -6.88 -7.18
C ILE A 40 -5.93 -6.77 -7.89
N ALA A 41 -5.93 -6.48 -9.20
CA ALA A 41 -4.69 -6.28 -9.96
C ALA A 41 -3.85 -5.12 -9.40
N LEU A 42 -4.48 -4.02 -8.98
CA LEU A 42 -3.81 -2.93 -8.27
C LEU A 42 -3.24 -3.40 -6.92
N MET A 43 -3.97 -4.19 -6.13
CA MET A 43 -3.43 -4.75 -4.89
C MET A 43 -2.19 -5.63 -5.12
N TYR A 44 -2.11 -6.36 -6.23
CA TYR A 44 -0.88 -7.10 -6.59
C TYR A 44 0.25 -6.17 -7.04
N LEU A 45 -0.04 -5.17 -7.88
CA LEU A 45 0.93 -4.15 -8.30
C LEU A 45 1.46 -3.35 -7.11
N PHE A 46 0.68 -3.23 -6.05
CA PHE A 46 1.07 -2.55 -4.84
C PHE A 46 2.27 -3.17 -4.13
N ILE A 47 2.41 -4.49 -4.19
CA ILE A 47 3.48 -5.22 -3.50
C ILE A 47 4.86 -4.71 -3.94
N PRO A 48 5.24 -4.72 -5.23
CA PRO A 48 6.54 -4.20 -5.65
C PRO A 48 6.70 -2.70 -5.41
N ILE A 49 5.65 -1.88 -5.61
CA ILE A 49 5.74 -0.42 -5.41
C ILE A 49 6.00 -0.09 -3.93
N SER A 50 5.24 -0.71 -3.02
CA SER A 50 5.36 -0.49 -1.59
C SER A 50 6.69 -1.03 -1.04
N LEU A 51 7.25 -2.09 -1.64
CA LEU A 51 8.58 -2.61 -1.33
C LEU A 51 9.66 -1.58 -1.67
N VAL A 52 9.63 -0.99 -2.87
CA VAL A 52 10.58 0.06 -3.25
C VAL A 52 10.49 1.24 -2.29
N TYR A 53 9.27 1.66 -1.94
CA TYR A 53 9.07 2.77 -1.01
C TYR A 53 9.58 2.44 0.41
N PHE A 54 9.36 1.21 0.88
CA PHE A 54 9.92 0.72 2.12
C PHE A 54 11.45 0.77 2.12
N MET A 55 12.09 0.31 1.04
CA MET A 55 13.55 0.30 0.95
C MET A 55 14.14 1.72 1.03
N VAL A 56 13.48 2.72 0.44
CA VAL A 56 13.89 4.12 0.59
C VAL A 56 13.89 4.55 2.05
N HIS A 57 12.84 4.22 2.82
CA HIS A 57 12.78 4.54 4.24
C HIS A 57 13.74 3.71 5.08
N LEU A 58 13.95 2.44 4.74
CA LEU A 58 14.90 1.56 5.43
C LEU A 58 16.34 2.07 5.26
N VAL A 59 16.76 2.39 4.04
CA VAL A 59 18.10 2.95 3.79
C VAL A 59 18.29 4.26 4.56
N LYS A 60 17.28 5.13 4.59
CA LYS A 60 17.34 6.37 5.36
C LYS A 60 17.35 6.16 6.88
N GLN A 61 16.71 5.10 7.39
CA GLN A 61 16.79 4.72 8.79
C GLN A 61 18.18 4.21 9.18
N LEU A 62 18.78 3.37 8.32
CA LEU A 62 20.05 2.70 8.63
C LEU A 62 21.26 3.60 8.42
N PHE A 63 21.24 4.45 7.40
CA PHE A 63 22.41 5.23 6.97
C PHE A 63 22.17 6.75 6.98
N GLY A 64 20.93 7.20 7.21
CA GLY A 64 20.59 8.62 7.23
C GLY A 64 20.69 9.25 8.61
N LYS A 65 20.61 10.59 8.65
CA LYS A 65 20.62 11.38 9.90
C LYS A 65 19.25 11.53 10.58
N GLY A 66 18.19 10.93 10.01
CA GLY A 66 16.81 11.11 10.48
C GLY A 66 16.21 9.81 11.01
N ASN A 67 15.22 9.92 11.90
CA ASN A 67 14.48 8.77 12.40
C ASN A 67 13.24 8.47 11.52
N TYR A 68 13.24 7.32 10.87
CA TYR A 68 12.22 6.77 9.99
C TYR A 68 11.52 5.52 10.57
N THR A 69 11.72 5.17 11.85
CA THR A 69 11.09 4.00 12.50
C THR A 69 9.56 4.03 12.36
N LYS A 70 8.93 5.21 12.51
CA LYS A 70 7.48 5.36 12.32
C LYS A 70 7.05 5.07 10.89
N CYS A 71 7.81 5.51 9.89
CA CYS A 71 7.56 5.17 8.49
C CYS A 71 7.63 3.65 8.29
N ILE A 72 8.68 2.99 8.79
CA ILE A 72 8.83 1.53 8.71
C ILE A 72 7.63 0.80 9.33
N LEU A 73 7.15 1.27 10.49
CA LEU A 73 5.96 0.71 11.14
C LEU A 73 4.71 0.89 10.27
N ILE A 74 4.54 2.03 9.60
CA ILE A 74 3.43 2.26 8.66
C ILE A 74 3.49 1.27 7.49
N HIS A 75 4.67 1.00 6.91
CA HIS A 75 4.82 -0.03 5.87
C HIS A 75 4.37 -1.40 6.38
N GLY A 76 4.82 -1.80 7.56
CA GLY A 76 4.47 -3.09 8.16
C GLY A 76 2.96 -3.25 8.38
N VAL A 77 2.31 -2.25 8.99
CA VAL A 77 0.85 -2.27 9.23
C VAL A 77 0.09 -2.36 7.91
N ALA A 78 0.50 -1.59 6.90
CA ALA A 78 -0.18 -1.60 5.62
C ALA A 78 0.00 -2.92 4.85
N TRP A 79 1.16 -3.57 4.94
CA TRP A 79 1.34 -4.91 4.37
C TRP A 79 0.47 -5.96 5.07
N VAL A 80 0.37 -5.92 6.40
CA VAL A 80 -0.56 -6.80 7.12
C VAL A 80 -1.99 -6.60 6.62
N ALA A 81 -2.44 -5.35 6.47
CA ALA A 81 -3.77 -5.05 5.92
C ALA A 81 -3.93 -5.59 4.50
N LEU A 82 -2.94 -5.40 3.61
CA LEU A 82 -2.95 -5.93 2.24
C LEU A 82 -3.10 -7.46 2.23
N PHE A 83 -2.30 -8.18 3.02
CA PHE A 83 -2.35 -9.64 3.06
C PHE A 83 -3.68 -10.16 3.59
N VAL A 84 -4.25 -9.51 4.62
CA VAL A 84 -5.58 -9.85 5.13
C VAL A 84 -6.64 -9.67 4.05
N LEU A 85 -6.62 -8.56 3.31
CA LEU A 85 -7.57 -8.32 2.23
C LEU A 85 -7.42 -9.33 1.09
N LEU A 86 -6.20 -9.58 0.61
CA LEU A 86 -5.95 -10.57 -0.44
C LEU A 86 -6.38 -11.99 -0.02
N PHE A 87 -6.11 -12.38 1.23
CA PHE A 87 -6.53 -13.68 1.75
C PHE A 87 -8.04 -13.81 1.88
N ALA A 88 -8.73 -12.75 2.36
CA ALA A 88 -10.18 -12.71 2.43
C ALA A 88 -10.82 -12.86 1.03
N PHE A 89 -10.30 -12.16 0.03
CA PHE A 89 -10.79 -12.29 -1.36
C PHE A 89 -10.48 -13.65 -1.98
N SER A 90 -9.32 -14.24 -1.69
CA SER A 90 -9.01 -15.59 -2.14
C SER A 90 -9.95 -16.64 -1.52
N SER A 91 -10.38 -16.43 -0.28
CA SER A 91 -11.25 -17.36 0.45
C SER A 91 -12.73 -17.21 0.07
N ALA A 92 -13.16 -16.02 -0.36
CA ALA A 92 -14.52 -15.75 -0.82
C ALA A 92 -14.83 -16.37 -2.20
N LYS A 93 -13.83 -16.88 -2.91
CA LYS A 93 -13.96 -17.52 -4.24
C LYS A 93 -14.28 -19.03 -4.16
N LYS A 94 -14.69 -19.55 -3.00
CA LYS A 94 -15.09 -20.95 -2.77
C LYS A 94 -16.59 -21.13 -2.78
#